data_AF-A0A5R8P9V3-F1
#
_entry.id   AF-A0A5R8P9V3-F1
#
_cell.length_a   1.000
_cell.length_b   1.000
_cell.length_c   1.000
_cell.angle_alpha   90.00
_cell.angle_beta   90.00
_cell.angle_gamma   90.00
#
_symmetry.space_group_name_H-M   'P 1'
#
loop_
_entity.id
_entity.type
_entity.pdbx_description
1 polymer ?
#
loop_
_entity_poly.entity_id
_entity_poly.type
_entity_poly.pdbx_seq_one_letter_code
_entity_poly.pdbx_strand_id
1 'polypeptide(L)'
;MSSVFAVLPAAGTDSPEQAFGQYRAILDRPESTAPLPVVGIVVAQLRRRSTPLTVVQPPDGRGLLVRAESGDLLTDLCAALRLTATRDLAVFEVDARRLHHPRTAARVPVKAGPHTFPIVSEPLVDLLIPDSRSLDDPALTLAHSHDVQLRVRQLSDGILELTHRTGGEHFRLLTDDAPIARKVTWSWARRDDWWQQAISWQPCDAPADHAPVTDEAAALLAELKELRAEVDGLEALDAGAAMNHLDALTQSVLDIEIPTLDF
;
A
#
# COMPACT_ATOMS: atom_id res chain seq x y z
N MET A 1 -17.28 3.78 10.24
CA MET A 1 -16.73 5.17 10.22
C MET A 1 -15.94 5.32 8.94
N SER A 2 -15.95 6.49 8.30
CA SER A 2 -15.15 6.73 7.09
C SER A 2 -13.71 7.06 7.47
N SER A 3 -12.73 6.41 6.85
CA SER A 3 -11.30 6.68 7.07
C SER A 3 -10.79 7.68 6.03
N VAL A 4 -9.89 8.59 6.39
CA VAL A 4 -9.24 9.51 5.43
C VAL A 4 -7.77 9.20 5.32
N PHE A 5 -7.28 9.10 4.09
CA PHE A 5 -5.86 8.94 3.78
C PHE A 5 -5.36 10.10 2.92
N ALA A 6 -4.18 10.61 3.25
CA ALA A 6 -3.43 11.49 2.37
C ALA A 6 -2.39 10.65 1.61
N VAL A 7 -2.46 10.67 0.29
CA VAL A 7 -1.48 10.08 -0.62
C VAL A 7 -0.52 11.18 -1.04
N LEU A 8 0.72 11.07 -0.57
CA LEU A 8 1.71 12.15 -0.61
C LEU A 8 2.96 11.70 -1.38
N PRO A 9 3.66 12.59 -2.08
CA PRO A 9 4.98 12.28 -2.62
C PRO A 9 5.91 11.80 -1.51
N ALA A 10 6.58 10.66 -1.69
CA ALA A 10 7.54 10.17 -0.69
C ALA A 10 8.72 11.15 -0.56
N ALA A 11 9.12 11.79 -1.66
CA ALA A 11 10.10 12.87 -1.63
C ALA A 11 9.56 14.05 -0.79
N GLY A 12 10.16 14.29 0.37
CA GLY A 12 9.78 15.38 1.27
C GLY A 12 8.75 15.02 2.34
N THR A 13 8.43 13.73 2.51
CA THR A 13 7.48 13.23 3.51
C THR A 13 8.13 12.16 4.38
N ASP A 14 9.14 12.55 5.16
CA ASP A 14 9.98 11.61 5.92
C ASP A 14 9.42 11.31 7.31
N SER A 15 8.40 12.05 7.76
CA SER A 15 7.83 11.94 9.11
C SER A 15 6.30 12.13 9.15
N PRO A 16 5.61 11.55 10.14
CA PRO A 16 4.18 11.78 10.36
C PRO A 16 3.82 13.27 10.54
N GLU A 17 4.70 14.06 11.15
CA GLU A 17 4.50 15.50 11.36
C GLU A 17 4.52 16.27 10.04
N GLN A 18 5.48 15.96 9.16
CA GLN A 18 5.53 16.53 7.81
C GLN A 18 4.33 16.12 6.99
N ALA A 19 3.95 14.83 7.02
CA ALA A 19 2.78 14.30 6.32
C ALA A 19 1.49 15.00 6.78
N PHE A 20 1.34 15.22 8.08
CA PHE A 20 0.21 15.96 8.64
C PHE A 20 0.21 17.43 8.21
N GLY A 21 1.38 18.08 8.16
CA GLY A 21 1.51 19.44 7.64
C GLY A 21 1.10 19.56 6.17
N GLN A 22 1.53 18.62 5.32
CA GLN A 22 1.14 18.57 3.91
C GLN A 22 -0.37 18.30 3.75
N TYR A 23 -0.92 17.35 4.51
CA TYR A 23 -2.37 17.09 4.56
C TYR A 23 -3.15 18.37 4.86
N ARG A 24 -2.73 19.13 5.89
CA ARG A 24 -3.36 20.42 6.24
C ARG A 24 -3.23 21.45 5.12
N ALA A 25 -2.07 21.55 4.48
CA ALA A 25 -1.86 22.47 3.36
C ALA A 25 -2.80 22.15 2.17
N ILE A 26 -3.03 20.86 1.89
CA ILE A 26 -3.96 20.39 0.86
C ILE A 26 -5.41 20.79 1.20
N LEU A 27 -5.82 20.64 2.47
CA LEU A 27 -7.16 21.04 2.92
C LEU A 27 -7.39 22.55 2.90
N ASP A 28 -6.41 23.34 3.37
CA ASP A 28 -6.62 24.77 3.64
C ASP A 28 -6.74 25.60 2.34
N ARG A 29 -6.05 25.20 1.26
CA ARG A 29 -6.09 25.90 -0.04
C ARG A 29 -5.88 24.92 -1.18
N PRO A 30 -6.85 24.71 -2.10
CA PRO A 30 -6.57 24.04 -3.37
C PRO A 30 -5.56 24.90 -4.14
N GLU A 31 -4.36 24.37 -4.37
CA GLU A 31 -3.42 25.02 -5.25
C GLU A 31 -3.76 24.66 -6.69
N SER A 32 -3.71 25.62 -7.61
CA SER A 32 -3.83 25.35 -9.05
C SER A 32 -2.51 24.85 -9.63
N THR A 33 -1.80 23.98 -8.89
CA THR A 33 -0.63 23.27 -9.40
C THR A 33 -1.09 21.96 -10.01
N ALA A 34 -0.59 21.65 -11.21
CA ALA A 34 -0.90 20.37 -11.84
C ALA A 34 -0.44 19.22 -10.94
N PRO A 35 -1.25 18.15 -10.80
CA PRO A 35 -0.84 16.98 -10.02
C PRO A 35 0.40 16.36 -10.63
N LEU A 36 1.26 15.80 -9.77
CA LEU A 36 2.39 15.01 -10.24
C LEU A 36 1.89 13.83 -11.09
N PRO A 37 2.63 13.40 -12.14
CA PRO A 37 2.20 12.31 -13.01
C PRO A 37 1.78 11.05 -12.26
N VAL A 38 2.55 10.65 -11.24
CA VAL A 38 2.25 9.48 -10.38
C VAL A 38 0.94 9.63 -9.59
N VAL A 39 0.57 10.84 -9.18
CA VAL A 39 -0.71 11.12 -8.51
C VAL A 39 -1.85 11.06 -9.53
N GLY A 40 -1.64 11.60 -10.73
CA GLY A 40 -2.59 11.51 -11.84
C GLY A 40 -2.93 10.06 -12.20
N ILE A 41 -1.93 9.17 -12.22
CA ILE A 41 -2.10 7.73 -12.43
C ILE A 41 -3.00 7.11 -11.35
N VAL A 42 -2.75 7.40 -10.07
CA VAL A 42 -3.58 6.89 -8.95
C VAL A 42 -5.03 7.34 -9.11
N VAL A 43 -5.28 8.60 -9.45
CA VAL A 43 -6.63 9.11 -9.69
C VAL A 43 -7.31 8.42 -10.88
N ALA A 44 -6.58 8.16 -11.97
CA ALA A 44 -7.11 7.42 -13.10
C ALA A 44 -7.48 5.97 -12.73
N GLN A 45 -6.67 5.32 -11.89
CA GLN A 45 -6.94 3.97 -11.40
C GLN A 45 -8.16 3.91 -10.48
N LEU A 46 -8.31 4.88 -9.56
CA LEU A 46 -9.46 5.00 -8.67
C LEU A 46 -10.78 5.12 -9.45
N ARG A 47 -10.77 5.79 -10.62
CA ARG A 47 -11.95 5.92 -11.48
C ARG A 47 -12.32 4.63 -12.23
N ARG A 48 -11.34 3.74 -12.46
CA ARG A 48 -11.50 2.53 -13.28
C ARG A 48 -11.78 1.27 -12.45
N ARG A 49 -11.27 1.22 -11.22
CA ARG A 49 -11.40 0.05 -10.35
C ARG A 49 -12.51 0.27 -9.34
N SER A 50 -13.27 -0.80 -9.08
CA SER A 50 -14.12 -0.83 -7.90
C SER A 50 -13.20 -0.89 -6.67
N THR A 51 -13.03 0.25 -6.01
CA THR A 51 -12.28 0.37 -4.76
C THR A 51 -13.16 1.07 -3.72
N PRO A 52 -12.95 0.83 -2.42
CA PRO A 52 -13.68 1.54 -1.37
C PRO A 52 -13.24 3.00 -1.23
N LEU A 53 -12.31 3.47 -2.08
CA LEU A 53 -11.66 4.78 -1.98
C LEU A 53 -12.26 5.77 -2.98
N THR A 54 -12.59 6.96 -2.49
CA THR A 54 -13.11 8.07 -3.28
C THR A 54 -12.23 9.30 -3.10
N VAL A 55 -12.02 10.05 -4.19
CA VAL A 55 -11.23 11.29 -4.15
C VAL A 55 -12.04 12.38 -3.46
N VAL A 56 -11.49 13.00 -2.41
CA VAL A 56 -12.19 14.01 -1.61
C VAL A 56 -12.22 15.38 -2.30
N GLN A 57 -11.11 15.73 -2.95
CA GLN A 57 -10.93 16.99 -3.67
C GLN A 57 -9.97 16.80 -4.84
N PRO A 58 -9.96 17.71 -5.84
CA PRO A 58 -9.02 17.63 -6.94
C PRO A 58 -7.57 17.49 -6.45
N PRO A 59 -6.77 16.56 -7.02
CA PRO A 59 -5.36 16.43 -6.67
C PRO A 59 -4.56 17.64 -7.15
N ASP A 60 -3.45 17.91 -6.48
CA ASP A 60 -2.49 18.95 -6.88
C ASP A 60 -1.05 18.45 -6.71
N GLY A 61 -0.07 19.33 -6.92
CA GLY A 61 1.36 18.97 -6.84
C GLY A 61 1.80 18.42 -5.48
N ARG A 62 1.02 18.65 -4.41
CA ARG A 62 1.33 18.21 -3.04
C ARG A 62 0.76 16.82 -2.74
N GLY A 63 -0.22 16.34 -3.52
CA GLY A 63 -0.75 14.99 -3.37
C GLY A 63 -2.24 14.87 -3.65
N LEU A 64 -2.83 13.85 -3.03
CA LEU A 64 -4.22 13.46 -3.19
C LEU A 64 -4.83 13.09 -1.84
N LEU A 65 -6.06 13.53 -1.58
CA LEU A 65 -6.84 13.08 -0.43
C LEU A 65 -7.89 12.07 -0.89
N VAL A 66 -7.91 10.92 -0.23
CA VAL A 66 -8.92 9.89 -0.45
C VAL A 66 -9.70 9.61 0.84
N ARG A 67 -10.99 9.37 0.70
CA ARG A 67 -11.87 8.89 1.75
C ARG A 67 -12.22 7.45 1.46
N ALA A 68 -12.31 6.65 2.50
CA ALA A 68 -12.69 5.27 2.41
C ALA A 68 -14.04 5.02 3.10
N GLU A 69 -14.87 4.18 2.46
CA GLU A 69 -16.26 3.97 2.86
C GLU A 69 -16.59 2.51 3.18
N SER A 70 -15.61 1.59 3.21
CA SER A 70 -15.89 0.18 3.50
C SER A 70 -16.34 -0.05 4.95
N GLY A 71 -15.92 0.83 5.87
CA GLY A 71 -16.12 0.67 7.31
C GLY A 71 -15.14 -0.30 7.97
N ASP A 72 -14.23 -0.90 7.20
CA ASP A 72 -13.14 -1.74 7.68
C ASP A 72 -11.77 -1.11 7.35
N LEU A 73 -11.06 -0.71 8.41
CA LEU A 73 -9.76 -0.06 8.32
C LEU A 73 -8.73 -0.89 7.53
N LEU A 74 -8.70 -2.22 7.72
CA LEU A 74 -7.70 -3.05 7.04
C LEU A 74 -8.00 -3.17 5.56
N THR A 75 -9.27 -3.29 5.16
CA THR A 75 -9.69 -3.19 3.76
C THR A 75 -9.28 -1.86 3.14
N ASP A 76 -9.58 -0.76 3.83
CA ASP A 76 -9.32 0.60 3.34
C ASP A 76 -7.81 0.87 3.18
N LEU A 77 -7.01 0.55 4.20
CA LEU A 77 -5.57 0.73 4.18
C LEU A 77 -4.91 -0.19 3.15
N CYS A 78 -5.37 -1.44 3.03
CA CYS A 78 -4.88 -2.38 2.02
C CYS A 78 -5.13 -1.86 0.61
N ALA A 79 -6.31 -1.30 0.34
CA ALA A 79 -6.61 -0.67 -0.94
C ALA A 79 -5.69 0.53 -1.22
N ALA A 80 -5.46 1.40 -0.22
CA ALA A 80 -4.60 2.57 -0.36
C ALA A 80 -3.14 2.16 -0.65
N LEU A 81 -2.59 1.22 0.12
CA LEU A 81 -1.22 0.74 -0.06
C LEU A 81 -1.01 0.02 -1.40
N ARG A 82 -2.01 -0.74 -1.90
CA ARG A 82 -1.93 -1.37 -3.23
C ARG A 82 -1.85 -0.34 -4.36
N LEU A 83 -2.57 0.77 -4.24
CA LEU A 83 -2.51 1.84 -5.23
C LEU A 83 -1.16 2.57 -5.24
N THR A 84 -0.44 2.60 -4.11
CA THR A 84 0.77 3.42 -3.96
C THR A 84 2.09 2.64 -3.91
N ALA A 85 2.07 1.34 -3.63
CA ALA A 85 3.25 0.52 -3.34
C ALA A 85 4.39 0.64 -4.34
N THR A 86 4.07 0.81 -5.63
CA THR A 86 5.06 0.89 -6.72
C THR A 86 5.30 2.31 -7.25
N ARG A 87 4.68 3.33 -6.64
CA ARG A 87 4.58 4.70 -7.21
C ARG A 87 5.35 5.77 -6.46
N ASP A 88 6.21 5.38 -5.52
CA ASP A 88 6.97 6.29 -4.64
C ASP A 88 6.06 7.33 -3.94
N LEU A 89 4.88 6.86 -3.55
CA LEU A 89 3.87 7.63 -2.83
C LEU A 89 3.71 7.07 -1.42
N ALA A 90 3.80 7.94 -0.42
CA ALA A 90 3.51 7.63 0.96
C ALA A 90 2.00 7.69 1.23
N VAL A 91 1.52 6.82 2.12
CA VAL A 91 0.13 6.82 2.59
C VAL A 91 0.13 7.25 4.04
N PHE A 92 -0.53 8.37 4.32
CA PHE A 92 -0.71 8.89 5.66
C PHE A 92 -2.15 8.67 6.11
N GLU A 93 -2.33 7.87 7.16
CA GLU A 93 -3.61 7.68 7.85
C GLU A 93 -3.89 8.90 8.73
N VAL A 94 -4.89 9.69 8.37
CA VAL A 94 -5.13 11.00 9.03
C VAL A 94 -5.54 10.82 10.49
N ASP A 95 -6.52 9.97 10.75
CA ASP A 95 -7.10 9.81 12.09
C ASP A 95 -6.11 9.18 13.06
N ALA A 96 -5.33 8.21 12.59
CA ALA A 96 -4.33 7.51 13.38
C ALA A 96 -2.96 8.19 13.42
N ARG A 97 -2.74 9.21 12.57
CA ARG A 97 -1.45 9.89 12.36
C ARG A 97 -0.31 8.91 12.05
N ARG A 98 -0.59 7.85 11.32
CA ARG A 98 0.40 6.85 10.89
C ARG A 98 0.86 7.11 9.47
N LEU A 99 2.17 7.02 9.25
CA LEU A 99 2.78 7.20 7.94
C LEU A 99 3.33 5.88 7.43
N HIS A 100 2.82 5.41 6.30
CA HIS A 100 3.37 4.28 5.56
C HIS A 100 4.23 4.80 4.42
N HIS A 101 5.53 4.84 4.66
CA HIS A 101 6.49 5.38 3.72
C HIS A 101 7.12 4.28 2.84
N PRO A 102 7.00 4.35 1.51
CA PRO A 102 7.38 3.24 0.63
C PRO A 102 8.89 2.99 0.58
N ARG A 103 9.71 4.01 0.87
CA ARG A 103 11.19 3.89 0.81
C ARG A 103 11.79 3.26 2.06
N THR A 104 11.06 3.25 3.18
CA THR A 104 11.48 2.61 4.42
C THR A 104 10.76 1.29 4.67
N ALA A 105 9.67 1.04 3.92
CA ALA A 105 8.94 -0.22 3.94
C ALA A 105 9.75 -1.38 3.33
N ALA A 106 9.55 -2.58 3.88
CA ALA A 106 10.02 -3.81 3.26
C ALA A 106 9.02 -4.28 2.19
N ARG A 107 9.54 -4.68 1.03
CA ARG A 107 8.76 -5.22 -0.08
C ARG A 107 8.54 -6.72 0.10
N VAL A 108 7.76 -7.07 1.11
CA VAL A 108 7.34 -8.43 1.39
C VAL A 108 5.83 -8.43 1.60
N PRO A 109 5.08 -9.28 0.89
CA PRO A 109 3.65 -9.33 1.06
C PRO A 109 3.28 -9.86 2.45
N VAL A 110 2.31 -9.22 3.07
CA VAL A 110 1.78 -9.62 4.39
C VAL A 110 0.33 -10.00 4.25
N LYS A 111 0.00 -11.23 4.62
CA LYS A 111 -1.37 -11.70 4.69
C LYS A 111 -1.88 -11.60 6.13
N ALA A 112 -3.02 -10.94 6.31
CA ALA A 112 -3.75 -10.84 7.56
C ALA A 112 -5.23 -11.14 7.27
N GLY A 113 -5.63 -12.40 7.48
CA GLY A 113 -6.97 -12.87 7.11
C GLY A 113 -7.25 -12.71 5.61
N PRO A 114 -8.31 -11.99 5.20
CA PRO A 114 -8.62 -11.73 3.80
C PRO A 114 -7.75 -10.64 3.16
N HIS A 115 -6.96 -9.90 3.96
CA HIS A 115 -6.15 -8.79 3.47
C HIS A 115 -4.75 -9.25 3.10
N THR A 116 -4.24 -8.78 1.96
CA THR A 116 -2.85 -8.97 1.54
C THR A 116 -2.24 -7.62 1.23
N PHE A 117 -1.35 -7.15 2.10
CA PHE A 117 -0.61 -5.91 1.95
C PHE A 117 0.62 -6.13 1.06
N PRO A 118 0.88 -5.26 0.07
CA PRO A 118 2.00 -5.43 -0.87
C PRO A 118 3.37 -5.05 -0.25
N ILE A 119 3.35 -4.22 0.78
CA ILE A 119 4.52 -3.76 1.51
C ILE A 119 4.22 -3.81 3.00
N VAL A 120 5.27 -3.91 3.81
CA VAL A 120 5.18 -3.81 5.26
C VAL A 120 6.03 -2.66 5.75
N SER A 121 5.46 -1.86 6.63
CA SER A 121 6.12 -0.76 7.32
C SER A 121 5.98 -1.00 8.82
N GLU A 122 6.86 -0.39 9.61
CA GLU A 122 6.80 -0.50 11.07
C GLU A 122 5.41 -0.14 11.65
N PRO A 123 4.75 0.98 11.23
CA PRO A 123 3.39 1.28 11.72
C PRO A 123 2.34 0.25 11.29
N LEU A 124 2.55 -0.47 10.18
CA LEU A 124 1.66 -1.57 9.78
C LEU A 124 1.88 -2.79 10.67
N VAL A 125 3.12 -3.11 11.05
CA VAL A 125 3.40 -4.19 12.01
C VAL A 125 2.74 -3.89 13.36
N ASP A 126 2.85 -2.65 13.84
CA ASP A 126 2.22 -2.22 15.09
C ASP A 126 0.69 -2.37 15.05
N LEU A 127 0.08 -2.03 13.91
CA LEU A 127 -1.35 -2.18 13.69
C LEU A 127 -1.78 -3.66 13.64
N LEU A 128 -1.01 -4.51 12.97
CA LEU A 128 -1.35 -5.92 12.78
C LEU A 128 -1.05 -6.79 14.01
N ILE A 129 -0.14 -6.35 14.88
CA ILE A 129 0.20 -7.00 16.15
C ILE A 129 -0.11 -6.01 17.28
N PRO A 130 -1.39 -5.80 17.65
CA PRO A 130 -1.75 -4.90 18.74
C PRO A 130 -1.29 -5.44 20.10
N ASP A 131 -1.30 -4.58 21.13
CA ASP A 131 -0.89 -4.99 22.50
C ASP A 131 -1.83 -6.06 23.08
N SER A 132 -3.11 -5.98 22.71
CA SER A 132 -4.12 -6.98 23.01
C SER A 132 -4.72 -7.49 21.70
N ARG A 133 -4.38 -8.72 21.34
CA ARG A 133 -4.95 -9.41 20.19
C ARG A 133 -6.10 -10.32 20.64
N SER A 134 -7.05 -10.62 19.76
CA SER A 134 -8.12 -11.60 19.99
C SER A 134 -7.73 -12.97 19.42
N LEU A 135 -8.24 -14.05 20.02
CA LEU A 135 -8.09 -15.41 19.50
C LEU A 135 -8.72 -15.61 18.12
N ASP A 136 -9.74 -14.80 17.81
CA ASP A 136 -10.40 -14.81 16.52
C ASP A 136 -9.60 -14.05 15.44
N ASP A 137 -8.52 -13.35 15.82
CA ASP A 137 -7.73 -12.60 14.87
C ASP A 137 -6.95 -13.56 13.97
N PRO A 138 -7.02 -13.38 12.64
CA PRO A 138 -6.40 -14.29 11.71
C PRO A 138 -4.88 -14.25 11.84
N ALA A 139 -4.21 -15.40 11.71
CA ALA A 139 -2.75 -15.44 11.71
C ALA A 139 -2.17 -14.50 10.65
N LEU A 140 -1.13 -13.77 11.03
CA LEU A 140 -0.32 -13.00 10.08
C LEU A 140 0.66 -13.93 9.40
N THR A 141 0.89 -13.70 8.13
CA THR A 141 1.91 -14.42 7.37
C THR A 141 2.68 -13.48 6.48
N LEU A 142 4.00 -13.54 6.57
CA LEU A 142 4.94 -12.85 5.70
C LEU A 142 5.77 -13.92 4.98
N ALA A 143 6.03 -13.73 3.68
CA ALA A 143 6.79 -14.70 2.89
C ALA A 143 7.75 -13.98 1.94
N HIS A 144 9.06 -14.27 2.08
CA HIS A 144 10.13 -13.84 1.18
C HIS A 144 10.37 -14.85 0.04
N SER A 145 9.76 -16.03 0.15
CA SER A 145 9.68 -17.06 -0.87
C SER A 145 8.75 -18.16 -0.34
N HIS A 146 8.53 -19.21 -1.14
CA HIS A 146 7.86 -20.41 -0.63
C HIS A 146 8.61 -20.94 0.60
N ASP A 147 9.93 -21.10 0.56
CA ASP A 147 10.66 -21.77 1.64
C ASP A 147 11.09 -20.85 2.79
N VAL A 148 10.81 -19.56 2.71
CA VAL A 148 11.18 -18.55 3.71
C VAL A 148 9.94 -17.75 4.13
N GLN A 149 9.36 -18.15 5.25
CA GLN A 149 8.10 -17.60 5.76
C GLN A 149 8.22 -17.28 7.26
N LEU A 150 7.50 -16.25 7.70
CA LEU A 150 7.21 -15.97 9.11
C LEU A 150 5.69 -15.96 9.30
N ARG A 151 5.20 -16.68 10.31
CA ARG A 151 3.80 -16.69 10.75
C ARG A 151 3.72 -16.17 12.17
N VAL A 152 2.73 -15.32 12.45
CA VAL A 152 2.43 -14.81 13.80
C VAL A 152 0.97 -15.08 14.12
N ARG A 153 0.68 -15.76 15.22
CA ARG A 153 -0.69 -15.99 15.70
C ARG A 153 -0.76 -15.86 17.21
N GLN A 154 -1.97 -15.70 17.74
CA GLN A 154 -2.20 -15.74 19.17
C GLN A 154 -2.71 -17.12 19.60
N LEU A 155 -2.30 -17.54 20.79
CA LEU A 155 -2.74 -18.73 21.48
C LEU A 155 -3.78 -18.38 22.55
N SER A 156 -4.55 -19.38 22.99
CA SER A 156 -5.68 -19.26 23.94
C SER A 156 -5.35 -18.60 25.28
N ASP A 157 -4.09 -18.57 25.67
CA ASP A 157 -3.55 -17.98 26.90
C ASP A 157 -3.05 -16.54 26.70
N GLY A 158 -3.25 -15.96 25.51
CA GLY A 158 -2.77 -14.64 25.16
C GLY A 158 -1.31 -14.61 24.69
N ILE A 159 -0.63 -15.76 24.63
CA ILE A 159 0.73 -15.87 24.13
C ILE A 159 0.75 -15.73 22.61
N LEU A 160 1.70 -14.95 22.10
CA LEU A 160 2.02 -14.88 20.67
C LEU A 160 2.97 -16.02 20.31
N GLU A 161 2.59 -16.79 19.30
CA GLU A 161 3.45 -17.76 18.64
C GLU A 161 3.95 -17.15 17.33
N LEU A 162 5.28 -17.05 17.21
CA LEU A 162 5.97 -16.73 15.97
C LEU A 162 6.64 -17.99 15.48
N THR A 163 6.35 -18.39 14.24
CA THR A 163 6.96 -19.55 13.61
C THR A 163 7.63 -19.09 12.33
N HIS A 164 8.91 -19.37 12.16
CA HIS A 164 9.59 -19.16 10.88
C HIS A 164 9.95 -20.49 10.23
N ARG A 165 9.91 -20.50 8.89
CA ARG A 165 10.34 -21.60 8.03
C ARG A 165 11.56 -21.17 7.24
N THR A 166 12.58 -22.02 7.18
CA THR A 166 13.76 -21.81 6.31
C THR A 166 14.28 -23.16 5.85
N GLY A 167 14.31 -23.40 4.54
CA GLY A 167 14.87 -24.65 3.99
C GLY A 167 14.14 -25.92 4.44
N GLY A 168 12.84 -25.83 4.77
CA GLY A 168 12.01 -26.93 5.26
C GLY A 168 12.03 -27.12 6.79
N GLU A 169 12.97 -26.51 7.49
CA GLU A 169 13.02 -26.51 8.96
C GLU A 169 12.08 -25.45 9.52
N HIS A 170 11.47 -25.75 10.67
CA HIS A 170 10.58 -24.83 11.38
C HIS A 170 11.12 -24.55 12.77
N PHE A 171 11.02 -23.29 13.15
CA PHE A 171 11.40 -22.83 14.46
C PHE A 171 10.31 -21.93 15.02
N ARG A 172 10.14 -21.98 16.33
CA ARG A 172 9.13 -21.22 17.06
C ARG A 172 9.73 -20.35 18.16
N LEU A 173 9.07 -19.24 18.40
CA LEU A 173 9.19 -18.39 19.57
C LEU A 173 7.79 -18.25 20.19
N LEU A 174 7.71 -18.44 21.50
CA LEU A 174 6.51 -18.16 22.29
C LEU A 174 6.82 -16.95 23.17
N THR A 175 5.99 -15.92 23.09
CA THR A 175 6.19 -14.66 23.83
C THR A 175 4.85 -14.04 24.19
N ASP A 176 4.72 -13.52 25.41
CA ASP A 176 3.62 -12.64 25.83
C ASP A 176 3.94 -11.15 25.56
N ASP A 177 5.19 -10.84 25.21
CA ASP A 177 5.66 -9.50 24.86
C ASP A 177 5.37 -9.19 23.38
N ALA A 178 4.31 -8.41 23.14
CA ALA A 178 3.93 -7.91 21.81
C ALA A 178 5.00 -6.99 21.18
N PRO A 179 5.65 -6.06 21.91
CA PRO A 179 6.83 -5.35 21.41
C PRO A 179 7.94 -6.24 20.84
N ILE A 180 8.27 -7.37 21.48
CA ILE A 180 9.23 -8.34 20.93
C ILE A 180 8.70 -8.94 19.63
N ALA A 181 7.44 -9.35 19.59
CA ALA A 181 6.84 -9.92 18.38
C ALA A 181 6.85 -8.94 17.20
N ARG A 182 6.55 -7.65 17.44
CA ARG A 182 6.64 -6.57 16.44
C ARG A 182 8.06 -6.41 15.94
N LYS A 183 9.04 -6.30 16.85
CA LYS A 183 10.45 -6.13 16.49
C LYS A 183 10.99 -7.29 15.67
N VAL A 184 10.69 -8.53 16.08
CA VAL A 184 11.06 -9.74 15.33
C VAL A 184 10.42 -9.72 13.93
N THR A 185 9.12 -9.42 13.84
CA THR A 185 8.41 -9.37 12.56
C THR A 185 9.00 -8.30 11.63
N TRP A 186 9.32 -7.14 12.17
CA TRP A 186 9.90 -6.03 11.41
C TRP A 186 11.34 -6.31 10.94
N SER A 187 12.21 -6.77 11.83
CA SER A 187 13.59 -7.17 11.48
C SER A 187 13.58 -8.31 10.46
N TRP A 188 12.69 -9.30 10.61
CA TRP A 188 12.54 -10.39 9.63
C TRP A 188 12.11 -9.87 8.25
N ALA A 189 11.12 -8.98 8.20
CA ALA A 189 10.66 -8.38 6.95
C ALA A 189 11.78 -7.62 6.24
N ARG A 190 12.66 -6.95 6.99
CA ARG A 190 13.82 -6.20 6.47
C ARG A 190 15.06 -7.05 6.18
N ARG A 191 15.04 -8.35 6.49
CA ARG A 191 16.22 -9.25 6.43
C ARG A 191 17.38 -8.74 7.29
N ASP A 192 17.05 -8.17 8.44
CA ASP A 192 18.02 -7.79 9.48
C ASP A 192 18.31 -9.00 10.36
N ASP A 193 19.57 -9.43 10.48
CA ASP A 193 19.94 -10.67 11.19
C ASP A 193 19.67 -10.64 12.70
N TRP A 194 19.35 -9.47 13.28
CA TRP A 194 19.06 -9.34 14.71
C TRP A 194 18.01 -10.35 15.20
N TRP A 195 16.93 -10.57 14.44
CA TRP A 195 15.85 -11.47 14.86
C TRP A 195 16.31 -12.92 15.03
N GLN A 196 17.33 -13.34 14.26
CA GLN A 196 17.86 -14.69 14.32
C GLN A 196 18.90 -14.83 15.43
N GLN A 197 19.73 -13.80 15.63
CA GLN A 197 20.85 -13.82 16.56
C GLN A 197 20.45 -13.53 18.02
N ALA A 198 19.46 -12.66 18.22
CA ALA A 198 19.07 -12.18 19.56
C ALA A 198 17.98 -13.04 20.22
N ILE A 199 17.36 -13.96 19.47
CA ILE A 199 16.22 -14.76 19.91
C ILE A 199 16.65 -16.23 20.02
N SER A 200 16.29 -16.86 21.14
CA SER A 200 16.47 -18.30 21.33
C SER A 200 15.31 -19.07 20.69
N TRP A 201 15.41 -19.29 19.38
CA TRP A 201 14.46 -20.07 18.60
C TRP A 201 14.45 -21.55 19.02
N GLN A 202 13.26 -22.14 19.13
CA GLN A 202 13.08 -23.56 19.43
C GLN A 202 12.73 -24.32 18.16
N PRO A 203 13.42 -25.41 17.80
CA PRO A 203 12.97 -26.29 16.73
C PRO A 203 11.56 -26.81 16.99
N CYS A 204 10.74 -26.90 15.95
CA CYS A 204 9.39 -27.44 16.04
C CYS A 204 8.99 -28.19 14.77
N ASP A 205 7.92 -28.99 14.86
CA ASP A 205 7.28 -29.56 13.68
C ASP A 205 6.55 -28.48 12.88
N ALA A 206 6.27 -28.78 11.61
CA ALA A 206 5.42 -27.93 10.78
C ALA A 206 4.01 -27.85 11.42
N PRO A 207 3.46 -26.66 11.67
CA PRO A 207 2.10 -26.56 12.17
C PRO A 207 1.10 -27.19 11.18
N ALA A 208 0.13 -27.92 11.71
CA ALA A 208 -0.85 -28.70 10.95
C ALA A 208 -1.72 -27.88 9.97
N ASP A 209 -1.71 -26.56 10.13
CA ASP A 209 -2.47 -25.57 9.35
C ASP A 209 -1.56 -24.72 8.43
N HIS A 210 -0.35 -25.19 8.11
CA HIS A 210 0.47 -24.57 7.05
C HIS A 210 -0.14 -24.88 5.68
N ALA A 211 -1.08 -24.05 5.24
CA ALA A 211 -1.35 -23.91 3.83
C ALA A 211 -0.10 -23.30 3.15
N PRO A 212 0.43 -23.87 2.05
CA PRO A 212 1.52 -23.26 1.31
C PRO A 212 1.08 -21.87 0.85
N VAL A 213 1.86 -20.85 1.20
CA VAL A 213 1.57 -19.47 0.79
C VAL A 213 2.19 -19.19 -0.58
N THR A 214 1.39 -18.48 -1.37
CA THR A 214 1.53 -18.07 -2.77
C THR A 214 2.95 -18.00 -3.32
N ASP A 215 3.14 -18.67 -4.46
CA ASP A 215 4.31 -18.62 -5.34
C ASP A 215 4.65 -17.15 -5.68
N GLU A 216 5.84 -16.69 -5.31
CA GLU A 216 6.32 -15.34 -5.64
C GLU A 216 6.35 -15.11 -7.15
N ALA A 217 6.56 -16.16 -7.96
CA ALA A 217 6.43 -16.04 -9.40
C ALA A 217 4.98 -15.71 -9.80
N ALA A 218 3.98 -16.26 -9.11
CA ALA A 218 2.58 -15.93 -9.33
C ALA A 218 2.23 -14.50 -8.84
N ALA A 219 2.80 -14.06 -7.71
CA ALA A 219 2.64 -12.69 -7.22
C ALA A 219 3.29 -11.66 -8.17
N LEU A 220 4.53 -11.90 -8.59
CA LEU A 220 5.23 -11.09 -9.59
C LEU A 220 4.54 -11.13 -10.96
N LEU A 221 4.00 -12.27 -11.38
CA LEU A 221 3.21 -12.37 -12.62
C LEU A 221 1.88 -11.62 -12.51
N ALA A 222 1.25 -11.57 -11.33
CA ALA A 222 0.09 -10.76 -11.09
C ALA A 222 0.43 -9.27 -11.16
N GLU A 223 1.51 -8.84 -10.51
CA GLU A 223 2.03 -7.46 -10.59
C GLU A 223 2.40 -7.06 -12.03
N LEU A 224 3.08 -7.93 -12.78
CA LEU A 224 3.44 -7.68 -14.18
C LEU A 224 2.22 -7.60 -15.10
N LYS A 225 1.21 -8.45 -14.91
CA LYS A 225 -0.06 -8.35 -15.65
C LYS A 225 -0.79 -7.06 -15.33
N GLU A 226 -0.75 -6.63 -14.08
CA GLU A 226 -1.36 -5.40 -13.62
C GLU A 226 -0.68 -4.16 -14.21
N LEU A 227 0.66 -4.12 -14.18
CA LEU A 227 1.47 -3.08 -14.82
C LEU A 227 1.27 -3.04 -16.33
N ARG A 228 1.15 -4.20 -16.99
CA ARG A 228 0.88 -4.27 -18.43
C ARG A 228 -0.48 -3.68 -18.78
N ALA A 229 -1.53 -4.06 -18.05
CA ALA A 229 -2.87 -3.51 -18.26
C ALA A 229 -2.93 -1.99 -18.00
N GLU A 230 -2.06 -1.50 -17.11
CA GLU A 230 -1.90 -0.06 -16.84
C GLU A 230 -1.21 0.68 -17.99
N VAL A 231 -0.12 0.14 -18.54
CA VAL A 231 0.57 0.71 -19.71
C VAL A 231 -0.36 0.79 -20.91
N ASP A 232 -1.05 -0.32 -21.23
CA ASP A 232 -2.03 -0.36 -22.32
C ASP A 232 -3.12 0.71 -22.12
N GLY A 233 -3.51 0.94 -20.86
CA GLY A 233 -4.51 1.94 -20.49
C GLY A 233 -4.02 3.39 -20.46
N LEU A 234 -2.71 3.63 -20.38
CA LEU A 234 -2.06 4.95 -20.47
C LEU A 234 -1.80 5.33 -21.93
N GLU A 235 -1.38 4.38 -22.78
CA GLU A 235 -1.28 4.59 -24.22
C GLU A 235 -2.64 4.97 -24.82
N ALA A 236 -3.73 4.34 -24.35
CA ALA A 236 -5.09 4.72 -24.74
C ALA A 236 -5.48 6.15 -24.30
N LEU A 237 -4.93 6.64 -23.19
CA LEU A 237 -5.16 8.01 -22.71
C LEU A 237 -4.32 9.04 -23.48
N ASP A 238 -3.07 8.71 -23.81
CA ASP A 238 -2.22 9.58 -24.63
C ASP A 238 -2.79 9.69 -26.05
N ALA A 239 -3.21 8.56 -26.64
CA ALA A 239 -3.90 8.55 -27.92
C ALA A 239 -5.24 9.30 -27.86
N GLY A 240 -6.05 9.10 -26.81
CA GLY A 240 -7.34 9.77 -26.66
C GLY A 240 -7.23 11.27 -26.40
N ALA A 241 -6.27 11.70 -25.57
CA ALA A 241 -6.00 13.10 -25.29
C ALA A 241 -5.39 13.80 -26.52
N ALA A 242 -4.48 13.15 -27.23
CA ALA A 242 -3.95 13.65 -28.50
C ALA A 242 -5.04 13.77 -29.57
N MET A 243 -5.95 12.79 -29.67
CA MET A 243 -7.07 12.84 -30.61
C MET A 243 -8.06 13.96 -30.26
N ASN A 244 -8.42 14.12 -28.99
CA ASN A 244 -9.28 15.22 -28.54
C ASN A 244 -8.62 16.59 -28.73
N HIS A 245 -7.30 16.68 -28.56
CA HIS A 245 -6.55 17.90 -28.85
C HIS A 245 -6.50 18.21 -30.35
N LEU A 246 -6.35 17.18 -31.19
CA LEU A 246 -6.41 17.30 -32.64
C LEU A 246 -7.82 17.75 -33.07
N ASP A 247 -8.88 17.14 -32.56
CA ASP A 247 -10.27 17.54 -32.83
C ASP A 247 -10.53 18.98 -32.41
N ALA A 248 -10.05 19.40 -31.24
CA ALA A 248 -10.17 20.79 -30.78
C ALA A 248 -9.40 21.77 -31.68
N LEU A 249 -8.21 21.40 -32.14
CA LEU A 249 -7.43 22.20 -33.10
C LEU A 249 -8.12 22.25 -34.48
N THR A 250 -8.64 21.12 -34.96
CA THR A 250 -9.37 21.04 -36.23
C THR A 250 -10.63 21.90 -36.18
N GLN A 251 -11.40 21.83 -35.09
CA GLN A 251 -12.58 22.68 -34.90
C GLN A 251 -12.18 24.16 -34.83
N SER A 252 -11.10 24.49 -34.12
CA SER A 252 -10.58 25.86 -34.05
C SER A 252 -10.10 26.42 -35.40
N VAL A 253 -9.64 25.57 -36.33
CA VAL A 253 -9.25 25.98 -37.70
C VAL A 253 -10.48 26.17 -38.59
N LEU A 254 -11.52 25.36 -38.39
CA LEU A 254 -12.78 25.48 -39.13
C LEU A 254 -13.62 26.67 -38.68
N ASP A 255 -13.47 27.12 -37.44
CA ASP A 255 -14.16 28.30 -36.88
C ASP A 255 -13.44 29.63 -37.19
N ILE A 256 -12.36 29.62 -37.99
CA ILE A 256 -11.73 30.85 -38.48
C ILE A 256 -12.63 31.46 -39.57
N GLU A 257 -13.40 32.48 -39.22
CA GLU A 257 -14.08 33.33 -40.20
C GLU A 257 -13.06 33.98 -41.14
N ILE A 258 -13.07 33.55 -42.40
CA ILE A 258 -12.33 34.21 -43.48
C ILE A 258 -13.07 35.53 -43.78
N PRO A 259 -12.45 36.71 -43.59
CA PRO A 259 -13.10 37.96 -43.95
C PRO A 259 -13.37 37.97 -45.46
N THR A 260 -14.64 38.12 -45.84
CA THR A 260 -15.01 38.42 -47.23
C THR A 260 -14.37 39.74 -47.62
N LEU A 261 -13.33 39.66 -48.46
CA LEU A 261 -12.77 40.81 -49.15
C LEU A 261 -13.74 41.18 -50.28
N ASP A 262 -14.58 42.17 -50.02
CA ASP A 262 -15.34 42.86 -51.08
C ASP A 262 -14.33 43.57 -52.00
N PHE A 263 -14.33 43.17 -53.28
CA PHE A 263 -13.60 43.80 -54.37
C PHE A 263 -14.52 44.72 -55.19
#